data_AF-A0A4R2PI04-F1
#
_entry.id   AF-A0A4R2PI04-F1
#
_cell.length_a   1.000
_cell.length_b   1.000
_cell.length_c   1.000
_cell.angle_alpha   90.00
_cell.angle_beta   90.00
_cell.angle_gamma   90.00
#
_symmetry.space_group_name_H-M   'P 1'
#
loop_
_entity.id
_entity.type
_entity.pdbx_description
1 polymer ?
#
loop_
_entity_poly.entity_id
_entity_poly.type
_entity_poly.pdbx_seq_one_letter_code
_entity_poly.pdbx_strand_id
1 'polypeptide(L)'
;MAHPALAVAARAAVPAATLALLLAAPVAAEVRYDPDTHVFRLIGGGSEYDIGVDGEGVLRPIHWGEALDAAGPLRFPLLPPPPVIGAMDPPSSVTAQEYAGQGGGVVVDPGIKVAFADGNRDLVLRYRSHQIIGETLTIELADIRRRSP
;
A
#
# COMPACT_ATOMS: atom_id res chain seq x y z
N MET A 1 34.88 -42.55 70.04
CA MET A 1 34.16 -41.31 70.38
C MET A 1 34.77 -40.17 69.59
N ALA A 2 33.91 -39.45 68.85
CA ALA A 2 34.09 -38.14 68.21
C ALA A 2 35.16 -37.95 67.09
N HIS A 3 34.67 -37.90 65.84
CA HIS A 3 35.25 -37.11 64.76
C HIS A 3 34.86 -35.63 64.91
N PRO A 4 35.67 -34.67 64.42
CA PRO A 4 35.15 -33.39 63.95
C PRO A 4 35.23 -33.28 62.43
N ALA A 5 34.10 -32.98 61.80
CA ALA A 5 34.00 -32.58 60.41
C ALA A 5 34.19 -31.06 60.30
N LEU A 6 35.08 -30.60 59.42
CA LEU A 6 35.14 -29.20 58.99
C LEU A 6 34.30 -29.06 57.71
N ALA A 7 33.18 -28.33 57.80
CA ALA A 7 32.39 -27.95 56.64
C ALA A 7 33.02 -26.70 55.99
N VAL A 8 33.54 -26.84 54.77
CA VAL A 8 33.94 -25.72 53.91
C VAL A 8 32.71 -25.23 53.17
N ALA A 9 32.27 -24.00 53.46
CA ALA A 9 31.20 -23.35 52.73
C ALA A 9 31.71 -22.89 51.35
N ALA A 10 31.30 -23.59 50.29
CA ALA A 10 31.55 -23.17 48.92
C ALA A 10 30.66 -21.95 48.58
N ARG A 11 31.27 -20.78 48.37
CA ARG A 11 30.58 -19.61 47.80
C ARG A 11 30.34 -19.89 46.32
N ALA A 12 29.07 -20.13 45.96
CA ALA A 12 28.66 -20.18 44.56
C ALA A 12 28.82 -18.79 43.92
N ALA A 13 29.75 -18.66 42.98
CA ALA A 13 29.82 -17.51 42.10
C ALA A 13 28.73 -17.66 41.03
N VAL A 14 27.74 -16.76 41.04
CA VAL A 14 26.70 -16.67 40.02
C VAL A 14 27.33 -16.06 38.76
N PRO A 15 27.26 -16.69 37.57
CA PRO A 15 27.74 -16.07 36.35
C PRO A 15 26.76 -14.97 35.95
N ALA A 16 27.27 -13.76 35.71
CA ALA A 16 26.50 -12.65 35.17
C ALA A 16 26.06 -13.02 33.73
N ALA A 17 24.79 -13.39 33.58
CA ALA A 17 24.19 -13.60 32.28
C ALA A 17 23.99 -12.23 31.60
N THR A 18 24.79 -11.95 30.58
CA THR A 18 24.62 -10.77 29.73
C THR A 18 23.32 -10.92 28.94
N LEU A 19 22.28 -10.21 29.36
CA LEU A 19 21.01 -10.13 28.64
C LEU A 19 21.23 -9.27 27.39
N ALA A 20 21.52 -9.90 26.25
CA ALA A 20 21.54 -9.23 24.97
C ALA A 20 20.10 -8.84 24.59
N LEU A 21 19.75 -7.58 24.80
CA LEU A 21 18.47 -7.02 24.36
C LEU A 21 18.50 -6.95 22.83
N LEU A 22 17.83 -7.89 22.15
CA LEU A 22 17.54 -7.81 20.72
C LEU A 22 16.57 -6.64 20.51
N LEU A 23 17.12 -5.45 20.31
CA LEU A 23 16.36 -4.32 19.77
C LEU A 23 16.00 -4.69 18.34
N ALA A 24 14.72 -5.00 18.11
CA ALA A 24 14.20 -5.09 16.74
C ALA A 24 14.49 -3.76 16.06
N ALA A 25 15.32 -3.78 15.00
CA ALA A 25 15.53 -2.59 14.18
C ALA A 25 14.17 -2.13 13.66
N PRO A 26 13.90 -0.80 13.60
CA PRO A 26 12.69 -0.32 12.97
C PRO A 26 12.66 -0.86 11.54
N VAL A 27 11.58 -1.54 11.19
CA VAL A 27 11.29 -1.89 9.81
C VAL A 27 11.01 -0.57 9.12
N ALA A 28 12.00 -0.05 8.40
CA ALA A 28 11.85 1.17 7.63
C ALA A 28 10.79 0.92 6.56
N ALA A 29 9.77 1.78 6.50
CA ALA A 29 8.88 1.83 5.36
C ALA A 29 9.38 2.91 4.40
N GLU A 30 9.13 2.71 3.12
CA GLU A 30 9.54 3.63 2.07
C GLU A 30 8.38 3.85 1.09
N VAL A 31 8.17 5.11 0.70
CA VAL A 31 7.24 5.48 -0.36
C VAL A 31 8.04 6.14 -1.48
N ARG A 32 7.92 5.59 -2.69
CA ARG A 32 8.59 6.09 -3.90
C ARG A 32 7.55 6.42 -4.96
N TYR A 33 7.85 7.43 -5.76
CA TYR A 33 7.07 7.80 -6.95
C TYR A 33 7.99 7.87 -8.15
N ASP A 34 7.59 7.24 -9.24
CA ASP A 34 8.22 7.36 -10.55
C ASP A 34 7.38 8.28 -11.45
N PRO A 35 7.86 9.49 -11.79
CA PRO A 35 7.14 10.42 -12.63
C PRO A 35 7.06 9.99 -14.10
N ASP A 36 7.95 9.11 -14.58
CA ASP A 36 7.94 8.67 -15.98
C ASP A 36 6.83 7.64 -16.21
N THR A 37 6.57 6.79 -15.21
CA THR A 37 5.56 5.71 -15.28
C THR A 37 4.29 6.01 -14.49
N HIS A 38 4.27 7.10 -13.71
CA HIS A 38 3.19 7.47 -12.81
C HIS A 38 2.83 6.36 -11.79
N VAL A 39 3.84 5.62 -11.31
CA VAL A 39 3.67 4.55 -10.32
C VAL A 39 4.17 4.99 -8.95
N PHE A 40 3.37 4.66 -7.94
CA PHE A 40 3.71 4.77 -6.53
C PHE A 40 4.03 3.38 -5.99
N ARG A 41 5.13 3.27 -5.24
CA ARG A 41 5.55 2.05 -4.57
C ARG A 41 5.64 2.29 -3.08
N LEU A 42 5.01 1.41 -2.32
CA LEU A 42 5.03 1.41 -0.87
C LEU A 42 5.69 0.11 -0.41
N ILE A 43 6.84 0.21 0.25
CA ILE A 43 7.59 -0.94 0.78
C ILE A 43 7.58 -0.86 2.30
N GLY A 44 7.32 -1.97 2.97
CA GLY A 44 7.40 -2.05 4.43
C GLY A 44 7.09 -3.46 4.93
N GLY A 45 7.78 -3.90 5.98
CA GLY A 45 7.52 -5.21 6.61
C GLY A 45 7.83 -6.41 5.73
N GLY A 46 8.67 -6.25 4.70
CA GLY A 46 8.92 -7.29 3.69
C GLY A 46 7.82 -7.39 2.64
N SER A 47 6.85 -6.47 2.64
CA SER A 47 5.79 -6.37 1.63
C SER A 47 5.97 -5.14 0.75
N GLU A 48 5.42 -5.24 -0.46
CA GLU A 48 5.35 -4.16 -1.43
C GLU A 48 3.92 -4.03 -1.96
N TYR A 49 3.49 -2.79 -2.13
CA TYR A 49 2.25 -2.42 -2.76
C TYR A 49 2.51 -1.35 -3.80
N ASP A 50 2.21 -1.68 -5.06
CA ASP A 50 2.37 -0.78 -6.20
C ASP A 50 1.00 -0.39 -6.74
N ILE A 51 0.81 0.92 -6.93
CA ILE A 51 -0.38 1.51 -7.53
C ILE A 51 0.04 2.54 -8.58
N GLY A 52 -0.73 2.69 -9.65
CA GLY A 52 -0.36 3.58 -10.75
C GLY A 52 -1.52 4.36 -11.33
N VAL A 53 -1.22 5.47 -11.99
CA VAL A 53 -2.19 6.28 -12.73
C VAL A 53 -2.08 5.98 -14.21
N ASP A 54 -3.13 5.43 -14.81
CA ASP A 54 -3.13 5.13 -16.24
C ASP A 54 -3.34 6.37 -17.12
N GLY A 55 -3.28 6.18 -18.44
CA GLY A 55 -3.45 7.27 -19.41
C GLY A 55 -4.81 7.98 -19.36
N GLU A 56 -5.83 7.37 -18.74
CA GLU A 56 -7.15 7.97 -18.54
C GLU A 56 -7.28 8.65 -17.18
N GLY A 57 -6.20 8.68 -16.39
CA GLY A 57 -6.15 9.24 -15.05
C GLY A 57 -6.80 8.36 -13.98
N VAL A 58 -7.00 7.07 -14.25
CA VAL A 58 -7.56 6.11 -13.28
C VAL A 58 -6.44 5.61 -12.37
N LEU A 59 -6.67 5.64 -11.05
CA LEU A 59 -5.76 5.04 -10.08
C LEU A 59 -6.03 3.53 -10.01
N ARG A 60 -5.02 2.70 -10.26
CA ARG A 60 -5.16 1.24 -10.44
C ARG A 60 -4.18 0.45 -9.56
N PRO A 61 -4.62 -0.70 -9.01
CA PRO A 61 -3.71 -1.69 -8.43
C PRO A 61 -2.76 -2.23 -9.48
N ILE A 62 -1.51 -2.46 -9.08
CA ILE A 62 -0.51 -3.14 -9.90
C ILE A 62 -0.02 -4.40 -9.21
N HIS A 63 0.44 -4.30 -7.97
CA HIS A 63 0.99 -5.42 -7.19
C HIS A 63 0.69 -5.26 -5.71
N TRP A 64 0.41 -6.37 -5.03
CA TRP A 64 0.45 -6.48 -3.57
C TRP A 64 1.06 -7.84 -3.25
N GLY A 65 2.20 -7.84 -2.55
CA GLY A 65 2.75 -9.09 -2.04
C GLY A 65 4.08 -8.92 -1.33
N GLU A 66 4.91 -9.96 -1.45
CA GLU A 66 6.32 -9.88 -1.09
C GLU A 66 6.98 -8.71 -1.82
N ALA A 67 7.92 -8.05 -1.14
CA ALA A 67 8.75 -7.03 -1.76
C ALA A 67 9.45 -7.63 -2.99
N LEU A 68 9.17 -7.02 -4.14
CA LEU A 68 9.94 -7.29 -5.34
C LEU A 68 11.29 -6.60 -5.15
N ASP A 69 12.21 -6.68 -6.11
CA ASP A 69 13.53 -6.07 -5.93
C ASP A 69 13.42 -4.58 -5.52
N ALA A 70 13.65 -4.29 -4.23
CA ALA A 70 13.43 -2.98 -3.64
C ALA A 70 14.33 -1.90 -4.27
N ALA A 71 15.49 -2.31 -4.78
CA ALA A 71 16.42 -1.44 -5.51
C ALA A 71 16.14 -1.41 -7.03
N GLY A 72 15.34 -2.35 -7.53
CA GLY A 72 15.01 -2.51 -8.93
C GLY A 72 14.12 -1.39 -9.46
N PRO A 73 14.19 -1.10 -10.77
CA PRO A 73 13.31 -0.12 -11.39
C PRO A 73 11.84 -0.54 -11.29
N LEU A 74 10.96 0.46 -11.19
CA LEU A 74 9.51 0.33 -11.27
C LEU A 74 9.13 -0.19 -12.67
N ARG A 75 9.05 -1.51 -12.83
CA ARG A 75 8.91 -2.20 -14.13
C ARG A 75 7.48 -2.68 -14.41
N PHE A 76 6.49 -1.94 -13.97
CA PHE A 76 5.11 -2.25 -14.34
C PHE A 76 4.57 -1.17 -15.26
N PRO A 77 4.67 -1.33 -16.60
CA PRO A 77 3.80 -0.56 -17.46
C PRO A 77 2.37 -0.89 -17.03
N LEU A 78 1.58 0.13 -16.68
CA LEU A 78 0.14 -0.03 -16.51
C LEU A 78 -0.39 -0.67 -17.78
N LEU A 79 -0.77 -1.96 -17.67
CA LEU A 79 -1.32 -2.67 -18.80
C LEU A 79 -2.55 -1.89 -19.28
N PRO A 80 -2.75 -1.75 -20.60
CA PRO A 80 -3.98 -1.20 -21.12
C PRO A 80 -5.18 -1.88 -20.44
N PRO A 81 -6.30 -1.15 -20.24
CA PRO A 81 -7.55 -1.77 -19.82
C PRO A 81 -7.79 -3.07 -20.60
N PRO A 82 -8.26 -4.15 -19.96
CA PRO A 82 -8.53 -5.38 -20.68
C PRO A 82 -9.43 -5.08 -21.87
N PRO A 83 -9.14 -5.65 -23.06
CA PRO A 83 -10.01 -5.45 -24.22
C PRO A 83 -11.42 -5.87 -23.82
N VAL A 84 -12.43 -5.12 -24.25
CA VAL A 84 -13.83 -5.43 -23.95
C VAL A 84 -14.15 -6.81 -24.53
N ILE A 85 -14.20 -7.84 -23.68
CA ILE A 85 -14.38 -9.24 -24.11
C ILE A 85 -15.85 -9.55 -24.43
N GLY A 86 -16.78 -8.64 -24.12
CA GLY A 86 -18.19 -8.75 -24.49
C GLY A 86 -18.93 -7.41 -24.41
N ALA A 87 -19.95 -7.22 -25.23
CA ALA A 87 -20.68 -5.95 -25.38
C ALA A 87 -21.46 -5.48 -24.13
N MET A 88 -21.47 -6.28 -23.06
CA MET A 88 -22.33 -6.07 -21.89
C MET A 88 -21.62 -5.38 -20.73
N ASP A 89 -20.28 -5.45 -20.65
CA ASP A 89 -19.51 -4.85 -19.57
C ASP A 89 -18.66 -3.68 -20.11
N PRO A 90 -18.93 -2.44 -19.67
CA PRO A 90 -18.11 -1.31 -20.07
C PRO A 90 -16.70 -1.42 -19.46
N PRO A 91 -15.66 -0.84 -20.11
CA PRO A 91 -14.28 -0.87 -19.62
C PRO A 91 -14.13 -0.44 -18.15
N SER A 92 -14.94 0.53 -17.71
CA SER A 92 -14.98 1.03 -16.34
C SER A 92 -15.32 -0.03 -15.29
N SER A 93 -16.06 -1.07 -15.66
CA SER A 93 -16.52 -2.14 -14.76
C SER A 93 -15.55 -3.32 -14.68
N VAL A 94 -14.70 -3.48 -15.69
CA VAL A 94 -13.72 -4.57 -15.76
C VAL A 94 -12.30 -4.12 -15.43
N THR A 95 -12.01 -2.82 -15.57
CA THR A 95 -10.73 -2.25 -15.17
C THR A 95 -10.67 -2.17 -13.65
N ALA A 96 -9.67 -2.81 -13.04
CA ALA A 96 -9.42 -2.67 -11.62
C ALA A 96 -9.07 -1.22 -11.28
N GLN A 97 -9.79 -0.63 -10.32
CA GLN A 97 -9.59 0.73 -9.82
C GLN A 97 -9.36 0.65 -8.31
N GLU A 98 -8.44 1.43 -7.77
CA GLU A 98 -8.19 1.41 -6.33
C GLU A 98 -9.33 1.97 -5.50
N TYR A 99 -10.02 2.97 -6.04
CA TYR A 99 -11.10 3.62 -5.35
C TYR A 99 -12.20 4.01 -6.34
N ALA A 100 -12.99 3.01 -6.75
CA ALA A 100 -14.06 3.20 -7.71
C ALA A 100 -15.22 4.03 -7.12
N GLY A 101 -15.67 5.04 -7.86
CA GLY A 101 -16.93 5.75 -7.60
C GLY A 101 -18.12 5.08 -8.30
N GLN A 102 -19.33 5.34 -7.82
CA GLN A 102 -20.57 4.93 -8.49
C GLN A 102 -20.87 5.82 -9.70
N GLY A 103 -20.20 5.59 -10.83
CA GLY A 103 -20.41 6.40 -12.03
C GLY A 103 -19.68 5.86 -13.25
N GLY A 104 -19.84 6.54 -14.38
CA GLY A 104 -19.04 6.26 -15.58
C GLY A 104 -19.20 4.85 -16.15
N GLY A 105 -20.33 4.19 -15.86
CA GLY A 105 -20.61 2.82 -16.29
C GLY A 105 -20.15 1.72 -15.33
N VAL A 106 -19.59 2.04 -14.16
CA VAL A 106 -19.27 1.05 -13.12
C VAL A 106 -20.56 0.36 -12.65
N VAL A 107 -20.67 -0.96 -12.89
CA VAL A 107 -21.79 -1.82 -12.47
C VAL A 107 -21.41 -2.83 -11.38
N VAL A 108 -20.12 -2.95 -11.08
CA VAL A 108 -19.60 -3.69 -9.91
C VAL A 108 -19.73 -2.85 -8.64
N ASP A 109 -19.52 -3.45 -7.47
CA ASP A 109 -19.61 -2.71 -6.21
C ASP A 109 -18.49 -1.65 -6.12
N PRO A 110 -18.83 -0.35 -6.01
CA PRO A 110 -17.83 0.71 -5.93
C PRO A 110 -17.30 0.86 -4.50
N GLY A 111 -16.09 1.43 -4.36
CA GLY A 111 -15.51 1.79 -3.06
C GLY A 111 -16.22 2.96 -2.38
N ILE A 112 -16.91 3.81 -3.15
CA ILE A 112 -17.66 4.96 -2.62
C ILE A 112 -18.95 5.25 -3.41
N LYS A 113 -20.01 5.57 -2.68
CA LYS A 113 -21.31 6.01 -3.21
C LYS A 113 -21.64 7.38 -2.64
N VAL A 114 -22.03 8.32 -3.50
CA VAL A 114 -22.38 9.69 -3.11
C VAL A 114 -23.76 10.04 -3.67
N ALA A 115 -24.52 10.83 -2.92
CA ALA A 115 -25.70 11.51 -3.41
C ALA A 115 -25.43 13.02 -3.44
N PHE A 116 -25.41 13.61 -4.62
CA PHE A 116 -25.24 15.05 -4.78
C PHE A 116 -26.57 15.78 -4.56
N ALA A 117 -26.50 17.08 -4.28
CA ALA A 117 -27.68 17.91 -3.98
C ALA A 117 -28.67 18.02 -5.15
N ASP A 118 -28.19 17.83 -6.39
CA ASP A 118 -29.00 17.76 -7.62
C ASP A 118 -29.69 16.39 -7.81
N GLY A 119 -29.52 15.46 -6.87
CA GLY A 119 -30.02 14.09 -6.95
C GLY A 119 -29.18 13.18 -7.84
N ASN A 120 -28.15 13.69 -8.52
CA ASN A 120 -27.21 12.88 -9.28
C ASN A 120 -26.36 12.03 -8.33
N ARG A 121 -25.97 10.85 -8.79
CA ARG A 121 -25.08 9.93 -8.06
C ARG A 121 -23.85 9.54 -8.86
N ASP A 122 -23.75 10.00 -10.11
CA ASP A 122 -22.63 9.75 -11.02
C ASP A 122 -21.36 10.41 -10.47
N LEU A 123 -20.48 9.58 -9.92
CA LEU A 123 -19.17 9.95 -9.39
C LEU A 123 -18.08 9.21 -10.17
N VAL A 124 -17.26 9.96 -10.91
CA VAL A 124 -16.16 9.40 -11.69
C VAL A 124 -14.86 10.02 -11.21
N LEU A 125 -14.12 9.26 -10.40
CA LEU A 125 -12.88 9.73 -9.78
C LEU A 125 -11.70 9.59 -10.75
N ARG A 126 -10.87 10.63 -10.79
CA ARG A 126 -9.61 10.67 -11.51
C ARG A 126 -8.53 11.28 -10.65
N TYR A 127 -7.31 10.82 -10.85
CA TYR A 127 -6.12 11.38 -10.22
C TYR A 127 -6.05 12.91 -10.45
N ARG A 128 -5.75 13.65 -9.38
CA ARG A 128 -5.51 15.10 -9.39
C ARG A 128 -4.10 15.41 -8.94
N SER A 129 -3.71 14.93 -7.77
CA SER A 129 -2.41 15.23 -7.18
C SER A 129 -1.99 14.13 -6.21
N HIS A 130 -0.75 14.20 -5.72
CA HIS A 130 -0.31 13.40 -4.58
C HIS A 130 0.64 14.22 -3.70
N GLN A 131 0.83 13.73 -2.48
CA GLN A 131 1.85 14.20 -1.57
C GLN A 131 2.49 13.00 -0.85
N ILE A 132 3.81 13.03 -0.72
CA ILE A 132 4.57 12.05 0.08
C ILE A 132 5.18 12.81 1.26
N ILE A 133 4.86 12.38 2.48
CA ILE A 133 5.43 12.93 3.72
C ILE A 133 5.95 11.76 4.57
N GLY A 134 7.27 11.61 4.65
CA GLY A 134 7.88 10.45 5.29
C GLY A 134 7.39 9.15 4.65
N GLU A 135 6.78 8.29 5.45
CA GLU A 135 6.24 6.98 5.05
C GLU A 135 4.77 7.05 4.58
N THR A 136 4.19 8.26 4.46
CA THR A 136 2.78 8.45 4.10
C THR A 136 2.62 8.95 2.68
N LEU A 137 1.88 8.20 1.87
CA LEU A 137 1.34 8.62 0.58
C LEU A 137 -0.09 9.13 0.75
N THR A 138 -0.35 10.35 0.28
CA THR A 138 -1.71 10.87 0.08
C THR A 138 -1.94 11.05 -1.40
N ILE A 139 -2.96 10.40 -1.96
CA ILE A 139 -3.39 10.62 -3.34
C ILE A 139 -4.73 11.32 -3.34
N GLU A 140 -4.83 12.37 -4.14
CA GLU A 140 -6.02 13.15 -4.30
C GLU A 140 -6.73 12.76 -5.59
N LEU A 141 -7.98 12.31 -5.45
CA LEU A 141 -8.87 12.02 -6.56
C LEU A 141 -9.96 13.08 -6.65
N ALA A 142 -10.33 13.49 -7.86
CA ALA A 142 -11.38 14.46 -8.11
C ALA A 142 -12.43 13.90 -9.08
N ASP A 143 -13.69 14.26 -8.84
CA ASP A 143 -14.78 13.95 -9.76
C ASP A 143 -14.61 14.73 -11.07
N ILE A 144 -14.78 14.07 -12.21
CA ILE A 144 -14.56 14.68 -13.53
C ILE A 144 -15.41 15.92 -13.78
N ARG A 145 -16.62 16.02 -13.18
CA ARG A 145 -17.52 17.16 -13.38
C ARG A 145 -17.36 18.28 -12.36
N ARG A 146 -16.60 18.05 -11.29
CA ARG A 146 -16.54 18.94 -10.11
C ARG A 146 -15.10 19.27 -9.71
N ARG A 147 -14.17 19.24 -10.67
CA ARG A 147 -12.81 19.75 -10.47
C ARG A 147 -12.88 21.27 -10.36
N SER A 148 -12.61 21.82 -9.17
CA SER A 148 -12.24 23.23 -9.08
C SER A 148 -10.92 23.44 -9.86
N PRO A 149 -10.77 24.56 -10.59
CA PRO A 149 -9.52 24.90 -11.28
C PRO A 149 -8.34 25.08 -10.32
#